data_AF-A0A0B2BWT7-F1
#
_entry.id   AF-A0A0B2BWT7-F1
#
_cell.length_a   1.000
_cell.length_b   1.000
_cell.length_c   1.000
_cell.angle_alpha   90.00
_cell.angle_beta   90.00
_cell.angle_gamma   90.00
#
_symmetry.space_group_name_H-M   'P 1'
#
loop_
_entity.id
_entity.type
_entity.pdbx_description
1 polymer ?
#
loop_
_entity_poly.entity_id
_entity_poly.type
_entity_poly.pdbx_seq_one_letter_code
_entity_poly.pdbx_strand_id
1 'polypeptide(L)'
;MVGPPKNLSDLRRIEAQVRVTCTSCKATEVWELDALITEVGNNGGNTDWHTARYAVKCPRRCASPIISLLPIPFGKQHARSQAHRHALINLSLQILREAAGRSPVQAVGTIEVRLALHVLRPFVKDPQLLAEFWKAATVEPRHPWTSCHLPYRRIAQRLMERGAPVEQQNQP
;
A
#
# COMPACT_ATOMS: atom_id res chain seq x y z
N MET A 1 14.95 -11.16 -23.11
CA MET A 1 15.66 -9.91 -22.73
C MET A 1 15.27 -8.85 -23.74
N VAL A 2 14.41 -7.91 -23.33
CA VAL A 2 13.96 -6.80 -24.17
C VAL A 2 14.91 -5.64 -23.93
N GLY A 3 15.52 -5.10 -24.98
CA GLY A 3 16.43 -3.95 -24.86
C GLY A 3 15.76 -2.71 -24.24
N PRO A 4 16.51 -1.63 -24.00
CA PRO A 4 15.90 -0.38 -23.53
C PRO A 4 14.74 0.03 -24.45
N PRO A 5 13.62 0.53 -23.88
CA PRO A 5 12.48 0.95 -24.68
C PRO A 5 12.92 2.04 -25.65
N LYS A 6 12.36 2.04 -26.87
CA LYS A 6 12.71 3.06 -27.87
C LYS A 6 11.99 4.37 -27.57
N ASN A 7 10.71 4.29 -27.25
CA ASN A 7 9.89 5.45 -26.93
C ASN A 7 9.21 5.32 -25.56
N LEU A 8 8.90 6.47 -24.95
CA LEU A 8 8.08 6.54 -23.73
C LEU A 8 6.71 5.86 -23.91
N SER A 9 6.15 5.88 -25.11
CA SER A 9 4.89 5.19 -25.43
C SER A 9 4.98 3.67 -25.34
N ASP A 10 6.16 3.06 -25.56
CA ASP A 10 6.34 1.61 -25.44
C ASP A 10 6.12 1.13 -24.00
N LEU A 11 6.38 2.01 -23.03
CA LEU A 11 6.17 1.73 -21.61
C LEU A 11 4.69 1.58 -21.23
N ARG A 12 3.75 2.06 -22.07
CA ARG A 12 2.31 1.84 -21.87
C ARG A 12 1.96 0.36 -21.95
N ARG A 13 2.61 -0.39 -22.85
CA ARG A 13 2.33 -1.83 -23.09
C ARG A 13 2.63 -2.70 -21.87
N ILE A 14 3.56 -2.26 -21.03
CA ILE A 14 3.99 -2.98 -19.82
C ILE A 14 3.48 -2.32 -18.53
N GLU A 15 2.53 -1.39 -18.64
CA GLU A 15 1.97 -0.61 -17.53
C GLU A 15 3.04 -0.05 -16.57
N ALA A 16 4.16 0.41 -17.14
CA ALA A 16 5.31 0.79 -16.33
C ALA A 16 5.10 2.14 -15.63
N GLN A 17 5.64 2.23 -14.42
CA GLN A 17 5.99 3.51 -13.79
C GLN A 17 7.47 3.79 -14.06
N VAL A 18 7.91 5.03 -13.90
CA VAL A 18 9.31 5.39 -14.15
C VAL A 18 9.92 5.98 -12.90
N ARG A 19 11.02 5.38 -12.43
CA ARG A 19 11.85 5.97 -11.39
C ARG A 19 12.73 7.03 -12.01
N VAL A 20 12.53 8.26 -11.57
CA VAL A 20 13.26 9.46 -11.96
C VAL A 20 14.30 9.75 -10.90
N THR A 21 15.57 9.70 -11.26
CA THR A 21 16.69 9.91 -10.32
C THR A 21 17.61 11.01 -10.80
N CYS A 22 17.74 12.07 -10.03
CA CYS A 22 18.72 13.10 -10.31
C CYS A 22 20.15 12.55 -10.16
N THR A 23 21.00 12.72 -11.17
CA THR A 23 22.38 12.21 -11.12
C THR A 23 23.26 13.00 -10.16
N SER A 24 23.00 14.32 -10.01
CA SER A 24 23.74 15.21 -9.11
C SER A 24 23.30 15.08 -7.64
N CYS A 25 22.04 15.41 -7.32
CA CYS A 25 21.58 15.46 -5.93
C CYS A 25 21.01 14.13 -5.40
N LYS A 26 21.02 13.07 -6.23
CA LYS A 26 20.50 11.73 -5.93
C LYS A 26 19.03 11.68 -5.47
N ALA A 27 18.27 12.76 -5.68
CA ALA A 27 16.84 12.76 -5.39
C ALA A 27 16.14 11.76 -6.32
N THR A 28 15.33 10.89 -5.74
CA THR A 28 14.58 9.84 -6.44
C THR A 28 13.10 10.03 -6.24
N GLU A 29 12.33 9.99 -7.32
CA GLU A 29 10.88 9.90 -7.28
C GLU A 29 10.37 8.85 -8.26
N VAL A 30 9.17 8.31 -8.03
CA VAL A 30 8.50 7.41 -8.95
C VAL A 30 7.35 8.18 -9.58
N TRP A 31 7.39 8.31 -10.90
CA TRP A 31 6.41 9.04 -11.67
C TRP A 31 5.53 8.10 -12.47
N GLU A 32 4.27 8.50 -12.60
CA GLU A 32 3.38 7.94 -13.62
C GLU A 32 3.89 8.29 -15.01
N LEU A 33 3.75 7.34 -15.95
CA LEU A 33 4.25 7.53 -17.31
C LEU A 33 3.67 8.77 -18.00
N ASP A 34 2.37 9.03 -17.78
CA ASP A 34 1.71 10.20 -18.40
C ASP A 34 2.25 11.52 -17.82
N ALA A 35 2.58 11.56 -16.52
CA ALA A 35 3.22 12.73 -15.91
C ALA A 35 4.63 12.96 -16.49
N LEU A 36 5.39 11.89 -16.73
CA LEU A 36 6.70 11.97 -17.38
C LEU A 36 6.57 12.48 -18.83
N ILE A 37 5.61 11.97 -19.60
CA ILE A 37 5.37 12.42 -20.99
C ILE A 37 4.98 13.90 -21.00
N THR A 38 4.11 14.34 -20.09
CA THR A 38 3.72 15.74 -19.96
C THR A 38 4.90 16.63 -19.59
N GLU A 39 5.75 16.24 -18.63
CA GLU A 39 6.94 17.02 -18.26
C GLU A 39 7.91 17.16 -19.43
N VAL A 40 8.18 16.06 -20.14
CA VAL A 40 9.05 16.06 -21.33
C VAL A 40 8.47 16.99 -22.41
N GLY A 41 7.16 16.90 -22.67
CA GLY A 41 6.48 17.77 -23.63
C GLY A 41 6.51 19.25 -23.24
N ASN A 42 6.27 19.56 -21.96
CA ASN A 42 6.31 20.94 -21.43
C ASN A 42 7.71 21.57 -21.55
N ASN A 43 8.75 20.76 -21.48
CA ASN A 43 10.13 21.20 -21.62
C ASN A 43 10.64 21.14 -23.08
N GLY A 44 9.77 20.89 -24.06
CA GLY A 44 10.10 20.84 -25.49
C GLY A 44 10.94 19.62 -25.91
N GLY A 45 10.98 18.58 -25.08
CA GLY A 45 11.74 17.35 -25.34
C GLY A 45 11.01 16.37 -26.25
N ASN A 46 11.77 15.41 -26.79
CA ASN A 46 11.23 14.30 -27.58
C ASN A 46 10.84 13.12 -26.66
N THR A 47 9.86 12.33 -27.10
CA THR A 47 9.38 11.12 -26.42
C THR A 47 10.28 9.89 -26.64
N ASP A 48 11.39 10.04 -27.37
CA ASP A 48 12.47 9.04 -27.44
C ASP A 48 13.10 8.86 -26.05
N TRP A 49 13.15 7.62 -25.58
CA TRP A 49 13.65 7.23 -24.26
C TRP A 49 15.05 7.77 -23.93
N HIS A 50 15.97 7.75 -24.89
CA HIS A 50 17.35 8.19 -24.67
C HIS A 50 17.49 9.71 -24.60
N THR A 51 16.54 10.44 -25.18
CA THR A 51 16.53 11.91 -25.19
C THR A 51 15.70 12.49 -24.05
N ALA A 52 14.66 11.77 -23.61
CA ALA A 52 13.75 12.19 -22.54
C ALA A 52 14.50 12.58 -21.25
N ARG A 53 15.60 11.88 -20.91
CA ARG A 53 16.44 12.17 -19.73
C ARG A 53 17.02 13.59 -19.66
N TYR A 54 17.15 14.28 -20.78
CA TYR A 54 17.66 15.65 -20.84
C TYR A 54 16.55 16.70 -20.72
N ALA A 55 15.31 16.30 -21.01
CA ALA A 55 14.14 17.17 -20.93
C ALA A 55 13.44 17.12 -19.56
N VAL A 56 13.83 16.18 -18.68
CA VAL A 56 13.24 16.06 -17.33
C VAL A 56 14.02 16.92 -16.34
N LYS A 57 13.31 17.74 -15.57
CA LYS A 57 13.92 18.52 -14.48
C LYS A 57 14.11 17.66 -13.24
N CYS A 58 15.10 18.02 -12.42
CA CYS A 58 15.28 17.37 -11.13
C CYS A 58 14.04 17.57 -10.24
N PRO A 59 13.56 16.52 -9.54
CA PRO A 59 12.46 16.67 -8.58
C PRO A 59 12.67 17.73 -7.51
N ARG A 60 13.92 17.88 -7.03
CA ARG A 60 14.32 18.94 -6.09
C ARG A 60 14.74 20.26 -6.77
N ARG A 61 14.50 20.40 -8.07
CA ARG A 61 14.83 21.58 -8.89
C ARG A 61 16.30 22.02 -8.82
N CYS A 62 17.23 21.11 -8.55
CA CYS A 62 18.65 21.43 -8.68
C CYS A 62 19.05 21.52 -10.16
N ALA A 63 20.14 22.22 -10.47
CA ALA A 63 20.65 22.45 -11.82
C ALA A 63 21.32 21.23 -12.49
N SER A 64 20.83 20.00 -12.23
CA SER A 64 21.38 18.80 -12.84
C SER A 64 21.03 18.75 -14.32
N PRO A 65 22.01 18.61 -15.23
CA PRO A 65 21.77 18.56 -16.67
C PRO A 65 21.24 17.20 -17.14
N ILE A 66 21.36 16.15 -16.31
CA ILE A 66 21.01 14.78 -16.68
C ILE A 66 20.18 14.13 -15.57
N ILE A 67 19.12 13.45 -15.96
CA ILE A 67 18.28 12.63 -15.08
C ILE A 67 18.37 11.16 -15.50
N SER A 68 18.52 10.25 -14.54
CA SER A 68 18.43 8.83 -14.81
C SER A 68 16.97 8.39 -14.78
N LEU A 69 16.51 7.74 -15.86
CA LEU A 69 15.18 7.16 -15.97
C LEU A 69 15.30 5.64 -15.91
N LEU A 70 14.56 5.01 -15.01
CA LEU A 70 14.51 3.55 -14.90
C LEU A 70 13.05 3.08 -14.98
N PRO A 71 12.67 2.27 -15.96
CA PRO A 71 11.31 1.75 -16.05
C PRO A 71 11.09 0.66 -15.00
N ILE A 72 10.00 0.77 -14.27
CA ILE A 72 9.50 -0.24 -13.34
C ILE A 72 8.35 -0.96 -14.05
N PRO A 73 8.59 -2.16 -14.62
CA PRO A 73 7.54 -2.89 -15.32
C PRO A 73 6.39 -3.23 -14.37
N PHE A 74 5.15 -3.16 -14.86
CA PHE A 74 3.92 -3.40 -14.10
C PHE A 74 3.78 -2.50 -12.86
N GLY A 75 4.45 -1.35 -12.80
CA GLY A 75 4.41 -0.44 -11.65
C GLY A 75 2.99 -0.05 -11.25
N LYS A 76 2.12 0.24 -12.23
CA LYS A 76 0.70 0.57 -11.99
C LYS A 76 -0.05 -0.61 -11.32
N GLN A 77 0.14 -1.83 -11.81
CA GLN A 77 -0.50 -3.02 -11.26
C GLN A 77 0.00 -3.31 -9.82
N HIS A 78 1.30 -3.14 -9.58
CA HIS A 78 1.88 -3.30 -8.24
C HIS A 78 1.36 -2.25 -7.27
N ALA A 79 1.29 -0.98 -7.67
CA ALA A 79 0.75 0.11 -6.87
C ALA A 79 -0.73 -0.11 -6.55
N ARG A 80 -1.55 -0.51 -7.54
CA ARG A 80 -2.96 -0.88 -7.32
C ARG A 80 -3.13 -2.05 -6.37
N SER A 81 -2.32 -3.10 -6.53
CA SER A 81 -2.35 -4.26 -5.65
C SER A 81 -1.97 -3.90 -4.20
N GLN A 82 -0.97 -3.04 -4.02
CA GLN A 82 -0.58 -2.53 -2.71
C GLN A 82 -1.67 -1.66 -2.09
N ALA A 83 -2.25 -0.73 -2.85
CA ALA A 83 -3.36 0.12 -2.37
C ALA A 83 -4.58 -0.72 -1.99
N HIS A 84 -4.91 -1.75 -2.79
CA HIS A 84 -6.00 -2.66 -2.48
C HIS A 84 -5.73 -3.47 -1.20
N ARG A 85 -4.53 -4.02 -1.03
CA ARG A 85 -4.12 -4.71 0.21
C ARG A 85 -4.20 -3.78 1.41
N HIS A 86 -3.74 -2.54 1.27
CA HIS A 86 -3.80 -1.52 2.31
C HIS A 86 -5.25 -1.25 2.73
N ALA A 87 -6.15 -1.03 1.77
CA ALA A 87 -7.57 -0.82 2.04
C ALA A 87 -8.21 -2.02 2.73
N LEU A 88 -7.95 -3.25 2.25
CA LEU A 88 -8.49 -4.47 2.86
C LEU A 88 -8.07 -4.63 4.32
N ILE A 89 -6.79 -4.34 4.63
CA ILE A 89 -6.27 -4.42 5.99
C ILE A 89 -6.97 -3.41 6.89
N ASN A 90 -7.03 -2.13 6.50
CA ASN A 90 -7.60 -1.10 7.36
C ASN A 90 -9.12 -1.19 7.52
N LEU A 91 -9.86 -1.54 6.46
CA LEU A 91 -11.30 -1.76 6.58
C LEU A 91 -11.60 -2.94 7.51
N SER A 92 -10.83 -4.03 7.40
CA SER A 92 -10.98 -5.17 8.30
C SER A 92 -10.65 -4.78 9.75
N LEU A 93 -9.58 -4.03 9.98
CA LEU A 93 -9.23 -3.53 11.31
C LEU A 93 -10.28 -2.58 11.89
N GLN A 94 -10.90 -1.74 11.06
CA GLN A 94 -11.97 -0.86 11.49
C GLN A 94 -13.18 -1.67 12.00
N ILE A 95 -13.61 -2.71 11.25
CA ILE A 95 -14.68 -3.61 11.67
C ILE A 95 -14.34 -4.26 13.03
N LEU A 96 -13.11 -4.76 13.19
CA LEU A 96 -12.68 -5.37 14.45
C LEU A 96 -12.61 -4.37 15.61
N ARG A 97 -12.21 -3.12 15.35
CA ARG A 97 -12.17 -2.04 16.35
C ARG A 97 -13.56 -1.68 16.85
N GLU A 98 -14.50 -1.51 15.92
CA GLU A 98 -15.90 -1.22 16.24
C GLU A 98 -16.57 -2.38 16.97
N ALA A 99 -16.27 -3.62 16.58
CA ALA A 99 -16.69 -4.81 17.31
C ALA A 99 -16.07 -4.86 18.72
N ALA A 100 -14.79 -4.52 18.87
CA ALA A 100 -14.13 -4.46 20.16
C ALA A 100 -14.77 -3.43 21.09
N GLY A 101 -15.09 -2.23 20.59
CA GLY A 101 -15.78 -1.18 21.35
C GLY A 101 -17.18 -1.57 21.83
N ARG A 102 -17.93 -2.36 21.05
CA ARG A 102 -19.26 -2.88 21.43
C ARG A 102 -19.20 -4.14 22.30
N SER A 103 -18.05 -4.82 22.31
CA SER A 103 -17.89 -6.12 22.97
C SER A 103 -18.25 -6.12 24.46
N PRO A 104 -18.00 -5.07 25.27
CA PRO A 104 -18.38 -5.12 26.69
C PRO A 104 -19.89 -5.26 26.94
N VAL A 105 -20.73 -4.84 25.98
CA VAL A 105 -22.18 -4.72 26.15
C VAL A 105 -22.96 -5.83 25.43
N GLN A 106 -22.45 -6.37 24.33
CA GLN A 106 -23.17 -7.34 23.50
C GLN A 106 -22.25 -8.33 22.80
N ALA A 107 -22.75 -9.53 22.45
CA ALA A 107 -22.03 -10.46 21.57
C ALA A 107 -21.74 -9.79 20.21
N VAL A 108 -20.54 -10.00 19.67
CA VAL A 108 -20.08 -9.37 18.41
C VAL A 108 -19.58 -10.40 17.40
N GLY A 109 -19.96 -11.66 17.57
CA GLY A 109 -19.66 -12.77 16.67
C GLY A 109 -20.46 -12.73 15.37
N THR A 110 -20.48 -11.59 14.68
CA THR A 110 -21.25 -11.39 13.46
C THR A 110 -20.51 -11.89 12.22
N ILE A 111 -21.21 -11.98 11.09
CA ILE A 111 -20.64 -12.43 9.81
C ILE A 111 -19.53 -11.47 9.35
N GLU A 112 -19.72 -10.16 9.55
CA GLU A 112 -18.78 -9.11 9.19
C GLU A 112 -17.45 -9.30 9.93
N VAL A 113 -17.50 -9.60 11.24
CA VAL A 113 -16.31 -9.90 12.05
C VAL A 113 -15.60 -11.15 11.54
N ARG A 114 -16.36 -12.21 11.22
CA ARG A 114 -15.79 -13.45 10.69
C ARG A 114 -15.09 -13.22 9.33
N LEU A 115 -15.70 -12.42 8.45
CA LEU A 115 -15.12 -12.05 7.16
C LEU A 115 -13.87 -11.19 7.33
N ALA A 116 -13.90 -10.19 8.22
CA ALA A 116 -12.73 -9.35 8.52
C ALA A 116 -11.54 -10.19 9.01
N LEU A 117 -11.77 -11.14 9.93
CA LEU A 117 -10.72 -12.07 10.39
C LEU A 117 -10.19 -12.95 9.25
N HIS A 118 -11.05 -13.40 8.34
CA HIS A 118 -10.66 -14.19 7.19
C HIS A 118 -9.76 -13.39 6.23
N VAL A 119 -10.12 -12.13 5.95
CA VAL A 119 -9.33 -11.21 5.12
C VAL A 119 -7.96 -10.94 5.74
N LEU A 120 -7.86 -10.83 7.07
CA LEU A 120 -6.61 -10.57 7.77
C LEU A 120 -5.67 -11.79 7.86
N ARG A 121 -6.18 -13.01 7.70
CA ARG A 121 -5.42 -14.26 7.79
C ARG A 121 -4.10 -14.30 7.00
N PRO A 122 -4.06 -13.95 5.69
CA PRO A 122 -2.80 -13.94 4.94
C PRO A 122 -1.78 -12.90 5.41
N PHE A 123 -2.22 -11.83 6.08
CA PHE A 123 -1.38 -10.72 6.50
C PHE A 123 -0.78 -10.94 7.90
N VAL A 124 -1.59 -11.41 8.85
CA VAL A 124 -1.15 -11.70 10.23
C VAL A 124 -0.23 -12.93 10.24
N LYS A 125 -0.60 -13.98 9.49
CA LYS A 125 0.00 -15.34 9.51
C LYS A 125 0.17 -15.95 10.90
N ASP A 126 -0.70 -15.56 11.82
CA ASP A 126 -0.85 -16.20 13.12
C ASP A 126 -2.35 -16.56 13.28
N PRO A 127 -2.73 -17.82 13.05
CA PRO A 127 -4.11 -18.23 13.15
C PRO A 127 -4.63 -18.23 14.60
N GLN A 128 -3.75 -18.31 15.60
CA GLN A 128 -4.15 -18.32 17.00
C GLN A 128 -4.71 -16.96 17.42
N LEU A 129 -4.05 -15.86 17.03
CA LEU A 129 -4.54 -14.50 17.31
C LEU A 129 -5.94 -14.24 16.73
N LEU A 130 -6.20 -14.72 15.51
CA LEU A 130 -7.50 -14.58 14.88
C LEU A 130 -8.57 -15.43 15.57
N ALA A 131 -8.21 -16.65 15.97
CA ALA A 131 -9.09 -17.54 16.71
C ALA A 131 -9.41 -17.02 18.12
N GLU A 132 -8.44 -16.41 18.81
CA GLU A 132 -8.64 -15.75 20.12
C GLU A 132 -9.67 -14.63 20.02
N PHE A 133 -9.56 -13.78 18.99
CA PHE A 133 -10.55 -12.73 18.75
C PHE A 133 -11.94 -13.34 18.53
N TRP A 134 -12.06 -14.33 17.64
CA TRP A 134 -13.34 -14.96 17.34
C TRP A 134 -13.97 -15.58 18.59
N LYS A 135 -13.19 -16.33 19.38
CA LYS A 135 -13.65 -16.91 20.64
C LYS A 135 -14.20 -15.84 21.57
N ALA A 136 -13.47 -14.73 21.77
CA ALA A 136 -13.91 -13.62 22.61
C ALA A 136 -15.16 -12.92 22.08
N ALA A 137 -15.36 -12.89 20.75
CA ALA A 137 -16.50 -12.26 20.11
C ALA A 137 -17.80 -13.05 20.26
N THR A 138 -17.71 -14.39 20.35
CA THR A 138 -18.86 -15.32 20.41
C THR A 138 -19.21 -15.81 21.82
N VAL A 139 -18.51 -15.37 22.88
CA VAL A 139 -18.82 -15.84 24.24
C VAL A 139 -20.21 -15.35 24.66
N GLU A 140 -21.05 -16.31 25.06
CA GLU A 140 -22.34 -16.08 25.71
C GLU A 140 -22.49 -17.01 26.94
N PRO A 141 -23.03 -16.54 28.08
CA PRO A 141 -23.41 -15.15 28.36
C PRO A 141 -22.18 -14.23 28.44
N ARG A 142 -22.37 -12.93 28.17
CA ARG A 142 -21.30 -11.93 28.27
C ARG A 142 -20.92 -11.73 29.74
N HIS A 143 -19.63 -11.91 30.03
CA HIS A 143 -19.06 -11.56 31.33
C HIS A 143 -18.30 -10.23 31.25
N PRO A 144 -18.22 -9.45 32.35
CA PRO A 144 -17.54 -8.15 32.36
C PRO A 144 -16.06 -8.18 31.95
N TRP A 145 -15.38 -9.30 32.14
CA TRP A 145 -13.98 -9.50 31.74
C TRP A 145 -13.82 -10.00 30.30
N THR A 146 -14.92 -10.33 29.61
CA THR A 146 -14.88 -10.82 28.23
C THR A 146 -14.87 -9.64 27.25
N SER A 147 -13.66 -9.19 26.88
CA SER A 147 -13.46 -8.09 25.94
C SER A 147 -12.63 -8.50 24.73
N CYS A 148 -13.02 -7.99 23.56
CA CYS A 148 -12.25 -8.16 22.32
C CYS A 148 -11.13 -7.12 22.15
N HIS A 149 -10.96 -6.17 23.08
CA HIS A 149 -9.92 -5.13 23.00
C HIS A 149 -8.50 -5.69 23.01
N LEU A 150 -8.21 -6.67 23.89
CA LEU A 150 -6.87 -7.25 23.97
C LEU A 150 -6.52 -8.09 22.72
N PRO A 151 -7.39 -9.00 22.24
CA PRO A 151 -7.18 -9.67 20.96
C PRO A 151 -7.02 -8.71 19.78
N TYR A 152 -7.84 -7.64 19.72
CA TYR A 152 -7.71 -6.59 18.70
C TYR A 152 -6.31 -5.97 18.71
N ARG A 153 -5.87 -5.53 19.90
CA ARG A 153 -4.58 -4.87 20.09
C ARG A 153 -3.42 -5.73 19.60
N ARG A 154 -3.45 -7.03 19.92
CA ARG A 154 -2.43 -8.01 19.48
C ARG A 154 -2.42 -8.19 17.97
N ILE A 155 -3.60 -8.25 17.32
CA ILE A 155 -3.70 -8.34 15.85
C ILE A 155 -3.11 -7.09 15.19
N ALA A 156 -3.48 -5.90 15.66
CA ALA A 156 -2.97 -4.63 15.12
C ALA A 156 -1.45 -4.51 15.30
N GLN A 157 -0.93 -4.81 16.50
CA GLN A 157 0.51 -4.84 16.77
C GLN A 157 1.23 -5.83 15.85
N ARG A 158 0.70 -7.04 15.68
CA ARG A 158 1.31 -8.06 14.82
C ARG A 158 1.38 -7.62 13.36
N LEU A 159 0.38 -6.89 12.87
CA LEU A 159 0.41 -6.32 11.53
C LEU A 159 1.47 -5.22 11.40
N MET A 160 1.60 -4.35 12.40
CA MET A 160 2.63 -3.30 12.44
C MET A 160 4.05 -3.88 12.47
N GLU A 161 4.31 -4.89 13.30
CA GLU A 161 5.61 -5.59 13.35
C GLU A 161 6.03 -6.19 12.00
N ARG A 162 5.05 -6.55 11.18
CA ARG A 162 5.26 -7.10 9.84
C ARG A 162 5.38 -6.03 8.75
N GLY A 163 5.36 -4.76 9.13
CA GLY A 163 5.40 -3.63 8.21
C GLY A 163 4.13 -3.47 7.38
N ALA A 164 2.99 -3.99 7.84
CA ALA A 164 1.72 -3.73 7.18
C ALA A 164 1.30 -2.26 7.41
N PRO A 165 0.74 -1.60 6.39
CA PRO A 165 0.31 -0.21 6.52
C PRO A 165 -0.99 -0.15 7.34
N VAL A 166 -0.87 0.20 8.63
CA VAL A 166 -1.98 0.39 9.56
C VAL A 166 -2.20 1.89 9.78
N GLU A 167 -3.40 2.37 9.45
CA GLU A 167 -3.80 3.77 9.64
C GLU A 167 -3.83 4.14 11.13
N GLN A 168 -3.56 5.42 11.44
CA GLN A 168 -3.47 5.92 12.82
C GLN A 168 -4.71 5.60 13.67
N GLN A 169 -5.89 5.63 13.07
CA GLN A 169 -7.15 5.30 13.75
C GLN A 169 -7.26 3.82 14.16
N ASN A 170 -6.53 2.93 13.50
CA ASN A 170 -6.52 1.49 13.74
C ASN A 170 -5.31 1.03 14.56
N GLN A 171 -4.51 1.98 15.05
CA GLN A 171 -3.39 1.68 15.93
C GLN A 171 -3.91 1.32 17.34
N PRO A 172 -3.18 0.42 18.04
CA PRO A 172 -3.53 -0.11 19.35
C PRO A 172 -3.60 0.92 20.48
#